data_AF-A0A3B3IJL9-F1
#
_entry.id   AF-A0A3B3IJL9-F1
#
_cell.length_a   1.000
_cell.length_b   1.000
_cell.length_c   1.000
_cell.angle_alpha   90.00
_cell.angle_beta   90.00
_cell.angle_gamma   90.00
#
_symmetry.space_group_name_H-M   'P 1'
#
loop_
_entity.id
_entity.type
_entity.pdbx_description
1 polymer ?
#
loop_
_entity_poly.entity_id
_entity_poly.type
_entity_poly.pdbx_seq_one_letter_code
_entity_poly.pdbx_strand_id
1 'polypeptide(L)'
;MVRLELDQIVMRRMKEDDIEIVKALIKEGCEGTENRLILHILTRPLCLFVLAVLSSVLRCLVHSFILALTIPVFLLIVFLKITMPRSTGVLGSSRPYWDYVGSSYRGMQDETLSNPYSRISGKTPVTKKPRRRIGCKDKEMSSEKITPEREQTAGQVWVAQCEGEIVGCIFRESETRPGIARICRLVTGCWYRREGLGRLLVQSLENREREAGAHRVYAHIPYPSKVGEAFFRKVGYVQLGEVENGEEEEEIEKETPEKGFMGYPLTKVYYKDL
;
A
#
# COMPACT_ATOMS: atom_id res chain seq x y z
N MET A 1 -7.98 10.44 -22.44
CA MET A 1 -7.03 9.55 -21.74
C MET A 1 -5.68 10.22 -21.87
N VAL A 2 -5.06 10.62 -20.75
CA VAL A 2 -3.80 11.37 -20.78
C VAL A 2 -2.67 10.37 -21.05
N ARG A 3 -1.97 10.51 -22.17
CA ARG A 3 -0.85 9.64 -22.51
C ARG A 3 0.34 10.07 -21.66
N LEU A 4 0.81 9.18 -20.78
CA LEU A 4 1.95 9.46 -19.92
C LEU A 4 3.24 8.98 -20.58
N GLU A 5 4.19 9.89 -20.80
CA GLU A 5 5.51 9.54 -21.30
C GLU A 5 6.39 9.02 -20.16
N LEU A 6 6.58 7.69 -20.13
CA LEU A 6 7.26 7.00 -19.01
C LEU A 6 8.74 7.41 -18.85
N ASP A 7 9.38 7.88 -19.91
CA ASP A 7 10.77 8.36 -19.90
C ASP A 7 10.94 9.70 -19.18
N GLN A 8 9.89 10.51 -19.09
CA GLN A 8 9.89 11.80 -18.40
C GLN A 8 9.65 11.70 -16.89
N ILE A 9 9.25 10.51 -16.41
CA ILE A 9 8.90 10.30 -15.01
C ILE A 9 10.17 10.26 -14.16
N VAL A 10 10.21 11.12 -13.15
CA VAL A 10 11.27 11.14 -12.14
C VAL A 10 10.73 10.46 -10.89
N MET A 11 11.35 9.34 -10.49
CA MET A 11 11.03 8.67 -9.24
C MET A 11 12.02 9.12 -8.18
N ARG A 12 11.52 9.72 -7.10
CA ARG A 12 12.34 10.26 -6.02
C ARG A 12 11.78 9.90 -4.66
N ARG A 13 12.60 10.03 -3.61
CA ARG A 13 12.10 9.94 -2.23
C ARG A 13 11.09 11.07 -1.95
N MET A 14 10.08 10.74 -1.15
CA MET A 14 9.08 11.70 -0.65
C MET A 14 9.73 12.73 0.27
N LYS A 15 9.39 14.00 0.09
CA LYS A 15 9.76 15.12 0.99
C LYS A 15 8.58 15.48 1.90
N GLU A 16 8.83 16.29 2.92
CA GLU A 16 7.76 16.72 3.84
C GLU A 16 6.62 17.47 3.13
N ASP A 17 6.96 18.31 2.15
CA ASP A 17 5.99 19.06 1.35
C ASP A 17 5.05 18.14 0.54
N ASP A 18 5.48 16.91 0.24
CA ASP A 18 4.72 15.96 -0.55
C ASP A 18 3.69 15.17 0.28
N ILE A 19 3.79 15.21 1.62
CA ILE A 19 3.02 14.34 2.53
C ILE A 19 1.52 14.46 2.29
N GLU A 20 1.00 15.68 2.18
CA GLU A 20 -0.44 15.91 2.01
C GLU A 20 -0.95 15.42 0.65
N ILE A 21 -0.13 15.58 -0.40
CA ILE A 21 -0.45 15.07 -1.75
C ILE A 21 -0.46 13.54 -1.75
N VAL A 22 0.55 12.91 -1.13
CA VAL A 22 0.64 11.45 -1.02
C VAL A 22 -0.52 10.87 -0.21
N LYS A 23 -0.90 11.50 0.91
CA LYS A 23 -2.09 11.10 1.69
C LYS A 23 -3.36 11.19 0.84
N ALA A 24 -3.54 12.27 0.09
CA ALA A 24 -4.69 12.44 -0.79
C ALA A 24 -4.73 11.37 -1.89
N LEU A 25 -3.59 11.10 -2.51
CA LEU A 25 -3.45 10.07 -3.54
C LEU A 25 -3.81 8.67 -3.00
N ILE A 26 -3.32 8.32 -1.80
CA ILE A 26 -3.66 7.04 -1.16
C ILE A 26 -5.15 6.98 -0.83
N LYS A 27 -5.72 8.06 -0.29
CA LYS A 27 -7.15 8.12 0.03
C LYS A 27 -8.01 7.86 -1.22
N GLU A 28 -7.66 8.45 -2.36
CA GLU A 28 -8.31 8.22 -3.65
C GLU A 28 -8.10 6.77 -4.14
N GLY A 29 -6.87 6.25 -4.06
CA GLY A 29 -6.54 4.88 -4.48
C GLY A 29 -7.25 3.79 -3.68
N CYS A 30 -7.58 4.08 -2.42
CA CYS A 30 -8.21 3.14 -1.49
C CYS A 30 -9.73 3.29 -1.42
N GLU A 31 -10.29 4.27 -2.10
CA GLU A 31 -11.71 4.57 -2.05
C GLU A 31 -12.54 3.31 -2.40
N GLY A 32 -13.47 2.96 -1.52
CA GLY A 32 -14.33 1.78 -1.66
C GLY A 32 -13.68 0.43 -1.35
N THR A 33 -12.35 0.35 -1.14
CA THR A 33 -11.68 -0.90 -0.77
C THR A 33 -12.12 -1.37 0.63
N GLU A 34 -12.25 -0.45 1.58
CA GLU A 34 -12.78 -0.73 2.92
C GLU A 34 -14.18 -1.34 2.87
N ASN A 35 -15.08 -0.73 2.09
CA ASN A 35 -16.46 -1.20 2.01
C ASN A 35 -16.54 -2.60 1.39
N ARG A 36 -15.67 -2.89 0.40
CA ARG A 36 -15.55 -4.22 -0.20
C ARG A 36 -14.96 -5.24 0.78
N LEU A 37 -14.01 -4.83 1.63
CA LEU A 37 -13.46 -5.68 2.69
C LEU A 37 -14.50 -5.99 3.77
N ILE A 38 -15.26 -4.99 4.22
CA ILE A 38 -16.37 -5.18 5.16
C ILE A 38 -17.39 -6.15 4.56
N LEU A 39 -17.80 -5.93 3.31
CA LEU A 39 -18.71 -6.83 2.61
C LEU A 39 -18.12 -8.25 2.50
N HIS A 40 -16.83 -8.37 2.20
CA HIS A 40 -16.14 -9.65 2.12
C HIS A 40 -16.20 -10.43 3.44
N ILE A 41 -16.15 -9.75 4.58
CA ILE A 41 -16.21 -10.38 5.90
C ILE A 41 -17.65 -10.70 6.29
N LEU A 42 -18.57 -9.77 6.06
CA LEU A 42 -20.00 -9.97 6.33
C LEU A 42 -20.59 -11.14 5.54
N THR A 43 -20.04 -11.43 4.37
CA THR A 43 -20.50 -12.54 3.52
C THR A 43 -19.88 -13.89 3.87
N ARG A 44 -19.03 -13.98 4.92
CA ARG A 44 -18.46 -15.27 5.35
C ARG A 44 -19.46 -16.10 6.15
N PRO A 45 -19.53 -17.43 5.93
CA PRO A 45 -20.49 -18.31 6.61
C PRO A 45 -20.49 -18.19 8.14
N LEU A 46 -19.33 -18.15 8.79
CA LEU A 46 -19.29 -18.01 10.25
C LEU A 46 -19.74 -16.63 10.72
N CYS A 47 -19.46 -15.56 9.95
CA CYS A 47 -19.92 -14.22 10.31
C CYS A 47 -21.46 -14.14 10.23
N LEU A 48 -22.03 -14.68 9.14
CA LEU A 48 -23.49 -14.78 8.97
C LEU A 48 -24.12 -15.64 10.07
N PHE A 49 -23.48 -16.75 10.45
CA PHE A 49 -23.95 -17.60 11.54
C PHE A 49 -23.97 -16.85 12.89
N VAL A 50 -22.90 -16.15 13.24
CA VAL A 50 -22.84 -15.33 14.47
C VAL A 50 -23.92 -14.25 14.45
N LEU A 51 -24.09 -13.54 13.33
CA LEU A 51 -25.15 -12.54 13.17
C LEU A 51 -26.55 -13.15 13.33
N ALA A 52 -26.78 -14.36 12.81
CA ALA A 52 -28.05 -15.06 12.94
C ALA A 52 -28.34 -15.45 14.41
N VAL A 53 -27.32 -15.94 15.14
CA VAL A 53 -27.44 -16.26 16.57
C VAL A 53 -27.73 -15.00 17.37
N LEU A 54 -26.97 -13.92 17.17
CA LEU A 54 -27.19 -12.63 17.85
C LEU A 54 -28.59 -12.07 17.56
N SER A 55 -29.03 -12.14 16.29
CA SER A 55 -30.38 -11.73 15.91
C SER A 55 -31.45 -12.58 16.59
N SER A 56 -31.24 -13.89 16.72
CA SER A 56 -32.19 -14.78 17.39
C SER A 56 -32.32 -14.47 18.88
N VAL A 57 -31.21 -14.20 19.57
CA VAL A 57 -31.22 -13.78 20.98
C VAL A 57 -31.90 -12.42 21.13
N LEU A 58 -31.59 -11.47 20.24
CA LEU A 58 -32.15 -10.13 20.29
C LEU A 58 -33.66 -10.10 20.06
N ARG A 59 -34.20 -11.04 19.27
CA ARG A 59 -35.65 -11.23 19.10
C ARG A 59 -36.38 -11.55 20.39
N CYS A 60 -35.73 -12.18 21.36
CA CYS A 60 -36.33 -12.45 22.68
C CYS A 60 -36.44 -11.17 23.53
N LEU A 61 -35.63 -10.15 23.23
CA LEU A 61 -35.56 -8.90 24.00
C LEU A 61 -36.33 -7.75 23.33
N VAL A 62 -36.39 -7.75 21.99
CA VAL A 62 -36.92 -6.65 21.20
C VAL A 62 -38.25 -7.08 20.55
N HIS A 63 -39.30 -6.29 20.76
CA HIS A 63 -40.65 -6.57 20.24
C HIS A 63 -40.79 -6.39 18.71
N SER A 64 -39.71 -6.03 18.01
CA SER A 64 -39.70 -5.77 16.56
C SER A 64 -38.71 -6.70 15.84
N PHE A 65 -39.26 -7.49 14.91
CA PHE A 65 -38.49 -8.42 14.07
C PHE A 65 -37.45 -7.71 13.20
N ILE A 66 -37.83 -6.60 12.57
CA ILE A 66 -36.95 -5.83 11.69
C ILE A 66 -35.77 -5.28 12.51
N LEU A 67 -36.04 -4.73 13.70
CA LEU A 67 -35.02 -4.15 14.55
C LEU A 67 -34.02 -5.21 15.06
N ALA A 68 -34.51 -6.40 15.38
CA ALA A 68 -33.67 -7.51 15.81
C ALA A 68 -32.76 -8.07 14.69
N LEU A 69 -33.06 -7.80 13.42
CA LEU A 69 -32.20 -8.13 12.28
C LEU A 69 -31.21 -7.00 11.95
N THR A 70 -31.67 -5.75 11.97
CA THR A 70 -30.86 -4.61 11.52
C THR A 70 -29.82 -4.18 12.54
N ILE A 71 -30.13 -4.23 13.85
CA ILE A 71 -29.21 -3.78 14.91
C ILE A 71 -27.89 -4.55 14.88
N PRO A 72 -27.85 -5.90 14.89
CA PRO A 72 -26.58 -6.63 14.92
C PRO A 72 -25.70 -6.34 13.71
N VAL A 73 -26.30 -6.25 12.52
CA VAL A 73 -25.59 -5.94 11.27
C VAL A 73 -25.04 -4.52 11.30
N PHE A 74 -25.84 -3.54 11.73
CA PHE A 74 -25.42 -2.14 11.82
C PHE A 74 -24.28 -1.95 12.82
N LEU A 75 -24.40 -2.52 14.03
CA LEU A 75 -23.36 -2.46 15.05
C LEU A 75 -22.06 -3.11 14.56
N LEU A 76 -22.16 -4.24 13.85
CA LEU A 76 -20.99 -4.88 13.28
C LEU A 76 -20.35 -4.02 12.19
N ILE A 77 -21.11 -3.39 11.30
CA ILE A 77 -20.55 -2.47 10.29
C ILE A 77 -19.82 -1.30 10.95
N VAL A 78 -20.42 -0.69 11.98
CA VAL A 78 -19.79 0.40 12.74
C VAL A 78 -18.52 -0.09 13.44
N PHE A 79 -18.56 -1.25 14.08
CA PHE A 79 -17.41 -1.87 14.72
C PHE A 79 -16.27 -2.12 13.71
N LEU A 80 -16.57 -2.72 12.55
CA LEU A 80 -15.59 -2.96 11.50
C LEU A 80 -15.07 -1.64 10.91
N LYS A 81 -15.91 -0.62 10.73
CA LYS A 81 -15.48 0.72 10.30
C LYS A 81 -14.57 1.41 11.30
N ILE A 82 -14.67 1.12 12.59
CA ILE A 82 -13.80 1.72 13.62
C ILE A 82 -12.47 0.94 13.75
N THR A 83 -12.53 -0.39 13.61
CA THR A 83 -11.41 -1.30 13.86
C THR A 83 -10.55 -1.55 12.61
N MET A 84 -11.13 -1.62 11.42
CA MET A 84 -10.40 -1.89 10.18
C MET A 84 -9.46 -0.79 9.71
N PRO A 85 -9.84 0.51 9.70
CA PRO A 85 -8.93 1.57 9.24
C PRO A 85 -7.66 1.64 10.08
N ARG A 86 -7.71 1.08 11.30
CA ARG A 86 -6.59 0.99 12.23
C ARG A 86 -5.87 -0.35 12.18
N SER A 87 -6.43 -1.43 11.68
CA SER A 87 -5.80 -2.77 11.78
C SER A 87 -5.29 -3.31 10.45
N THR A 88 -5.92 -2.93 9.33
CA THR A 88 -5.41 -3.24 8.00
C THR A 88 -4.68 -2.03 7.49
N GLY A 89 -3.35 -2.02 7.56
CA GLY A 89 -2.56 -0.96 6.94
C GLY A 89 -3.03 -0.83 5.50
N VAL A 90 -3.56 0.34 5.17
CA VAL A 90 -4.59 0.61 4.15
C VAL A 90 -4.31 0.03 2.74
N LEU A 91 -3.10 -0.45 2.45
CA LEU A 91 -2.73 -1.20 1.25
C LEU A 91 -1.60 -2.21 1.54
N GLY A 92 -1.84 -3.15 2.46
CA GLY A 92 -0.90 -4.26 2.72
C GLY A 92 0.33 -3.89 3.55
N SER A 93 0.22 -2.86 4.41
CA SER A 93 1.24 -2.61 5.43
C SER A 93 0.86 -3.32 6.72
N SER A 94 1.85 -3.89 7.39
CA SER A 94 1.69 -4.53 8.70
C SER A 94 1.27 -3.54 9.81
N ARG A 95 1.38 -2.23 9.54
CA ARG A 95 1.21 -1.18 10.55
C ARG A 95 -0.12 -0.43 10.45
N PRO A 96 -0.71 -0.08 11.62
CA PRO A 96 -1.98 0.64 11.73
C PRO A 96 -1.91 2.05 11.15
N TYR A 97 -0.74 2.68 11.25
CA TYR A 97 -0.45 4.03 10.80
C TYR A 97 0.93 4.06 10.15
N TRP A 98 1.12 4.96 9.19
CA TRP A 98 2.40 5.17 8.54
C TRP A 98 3.02 6.48 9.00
N ASP A 99 4.25 6.42 9.49
CA ASP A 99 4.99 7.61 9.89
C ASP A 99 5.55 8.33 8.67
N TYR A 100 4.71 9.16 8.05
CA TYR A 100 5.08 9.96 6.86
C TYR A 100 6.23 10.92 7.14
N VAL A 101 6.30 11.47 8.35
CA VAL A 101 7.36 12.38 8.77
C VAL A 101 8.67 11.61 8.90
N GLY A 102 8.65 10.48 9.62
CA GLY A 102 9.80 9.56 9.72
C GLY A 102 10.29 9.03 8.37
N SER A 103 9.38 8.83 7.40
CA SER A 103 9.73 8.31 6.07
C SER A 103 10.16 9.37 5.06
N SER A 104 10.03 10.65 5.43
CA SER A 104 10.37 11.77 4.57
C SER A 104 11.89 11.91 4.46
N TYR A 105 12.36 12.12 3.24
CA TYR A 105 13.78 12.23 2.97
C TYR A 105 14.26 13.66 3.21
N ARG A 106 15.29 13.79 4.07
CA ARG A 106 15.88 15.07 4.48
C ARG A 106 17.32 15.27 3.98
N GLY A 107 17.82 14.40 3.10
CA GLY A 107 19.17 14.53 2.55
C GLY A 107 19.33 15.75 1.63
N MET A 108 20.56 16.26 1.51
CA MET A 108 20.87 17.45 0.71
C MET A 108 20.69 17.24 -0.81
N GLN A 109 20.78 16.00 -1.29
CA GLN A 109 20.61 15.65 -2.71
C GLN A 109 19.40 14.74 -2.88
N ASP A 110 18.59 15.00 -3.91
CA ASP A 110 17.42 14.18 -4.22
C ASP A 110 17.83 12.75 -4.55
N GLU A 111 17.43 11.82 -3.68
CA GLU A 111 17.62 10.41 -3.92
C GLU A 111 16.55 9.92 -4.92
N THR A 112 17.01 9.39 -6.05
CA THR A 112 16.16 8.99 -7.18
C THR A 112 16.31 7.52 -7.51
N LEU A 113 15.23 6.88 -7.97
CA LEU A 113 15.28 5.53 -8.52
C LEU A 113 15.67 5.58 -9.99
N SER A 114 16.43 4.58 -10.44
CA SER A 114 16.77 4.43 -11.85
C SER A 114 15.51 4.17 -12.68
N ASN A 115 15.23 5.04 -13.65
CA ASN A 115 14.13 4.83 -14.60
C ASN A 115 14.64 4.02 -15.81
N PRO A 116 14.21 2.75 -15.99
CA PRO A 116 14.66 1.92 -17.11
C PRO A 116 14.28 2.46 -18.50
N TYR A 117 13.21 3.27 -18.61
CA TYR A 117 12.74 3.81 -19.89
C TYR A 117 13.56 5.04 -20.34
N SER A 118 14.26 5.71 -19.42
CA SER A 118 15.10 6.86 -19.76
C SER A 118 16.29 6.46 -20.65
N ARG A 119 16.85 5.26 -20.43
CA ARG A 119 17.96 4.71 -21.23
C ARG A 119 17.56 4.40 -22.68
N ILE A 120 16.30 4.02 -22.90
CA ILE A 120 15.78 3.61 -24.22
C ILE A 120 15.45 4.83 -25.08
N SER A 121 15.04 5.94 -24.46
CA SER A 121 14.64 7.16 -25.17
C SER A 121 15.84 7.93 -25.77
N GLY A 122 17.07 7.65 -25.33
CA GLY A 122 18.29 8.37 -25.78
C GLY A 122 18.32 9.87 -25.40
N LYS A 123 17.23 10.38 -24.81
CA LYS A 123 17.13 11.73 -24.26
C LYS A 123 17.77 11.72 -22.87
N THR A 124 18.87 12.45 -22.71
CA THR A 124 19.41 12.77 -21.38
C THR A 124 18.29 13.37 -20.53
N PRO A 125 18.07 12.91 -19.29
CA PRO A 125 17.06 13.48 -18.43
C PRO A 125 17.39 14.95 -18.23
N VAL A 126 16.55 15.83 -18.75
CA VAL A 126 16.67 17.26 -18.51
C VAL A 126 16.32 17.45 -17.04
N THR A 127 17.33 17.47 -16.18
CA THR A 127 17.25 17.96 -14.81
C THR A 127 16.93 19.45 -14.87
N LYS A 128 15.69 19.80 -15.22
CA LYS A 128 15.17 21.13 -14.93
C LYS A 128 15.18 21.24 -13.41
N LYS A 129 16.10 22.05 -12.89
CA LYS A 129 16.13 22.45 -11.47
C LYS A 129 14.68 22.70 -11.02
N PRO A 130 14.25 22.13 -9.88
CA PRO A 130 12.90 22.35 -9.40
C PRO A 130 12.69 23.86 -9.29
N ARG A 131 11.70 24.37 -10.04
CA ARG A 131 11.31 25.77 -10.02
C ARG A 131 10.81 26.03 -8.59
N ARG A 132 11.63 26.71 -7.77
CA ARG A 132 11.22 27.19 -6.43
C ARG A 132 9.89 27.90 -6.60
N ARG A 133 8.80 27.32 -6.08
CA ARG A 133 7.55 28.07 -5.93
C ARG A 133 7.83 29.18 -4.93
N ILE A 134 7.92 30.40 -5.46
CA ILE A 134 7.89 31.62 -4.69
C ILE A 134 6.47 31.74 -4.11
N GLY A 135 6.38 31.78 -2.78
CA GLY A 135 5.20 32.20 -2.05
C GLY A 135 4.39 31.09 -1.38
N CYS A 136 4.89 30.56 -0.26
CA CYS A 136 4.02 30.22 0.86
C CYS A 136 4.64 30.84 2.11
N LYS A 137 3.87 31.71 2.77
CA LYS A 137 4.21 32.36 4.03
C LYS A 137 4.83 31.35 4.99
N ASP A 138 5.91 31.77 5.65
CA ASP A 138 6.56 31.10 6.78
C ASP A 138 5.51 30.57 7.75
N LYS A 139 5.16 29.29 7.60
CA LYS A 139 4.63 28.50 8.68
C LYS A 139 5.85 27.80 9.24
N GLU A 140 6.29 28.25 10.40
CA GLU A 140 7.25 27.54 11.25
C GLU A 140 6.70 26.14 11.53
N MET A 141 6.91 25.21 10.60
CA MET A 141 6.76 23.79 10.85
C MET A 141 7.99 23.41 11.65
N SER A 142 7.79 23.27 12.95
CA SER A 142 8.73 22.68 13.89
C SER A 142 9.43 21.48 13.24
N SER A 143 10.70 21.64 12.88
CA SER A 143 11.52 20.56 12.38
C SER A 143 11.80 19.60 13.54
N GLU A 144 10.83 18.73 13.80
CA GLU A 144 10.95 17.68 14.80
C GLU A 144 12.23 16.90 14.50
N LYS A 145 13.13 16.79 15.48
CA LYS A 145 14.40 16.06 15.33
C LYS A 145 14.07 14.58 15.21
N ILE A 146 14.12 14.04 14.00
CA ILE A 146 13.91 12.62 13.73
C ILE A 146 15.21 11.89 14.04
N THR A 147 15.13 10.84 14.86
CA THR A 147 16.24 9.94 15.11
C THR A 147 16.45 9.00 13.92
N PRO A 148 17.69 8.58 13.63
CA PRO A 148 17.96 7.65 12.52
C PRO A 148 17.20 6.32 12.68
N GLU A 149 16.99 5.89 13.92
CA GLU A 149 16.18 4.72 14.28
C GLU A 149 14.72 4.87 13.86
N ARG A 150 14.15 6.08 14.01
CA ARG A 150 12.77 6.37 13.58
C ARG A 150 12.65 6.35 12.06
N GLU A 151 13.64 6.86 11.33
CA GLU A 151 13.66 6.79 9.86
C GLU A 151 13.75 5.35 9.36
N GLN A 152 14.67 4.55 9.94
CA GLN A 152 14.81 3.14 9.59
C GLN A 152 13.53 2.36 9.93
N THR A 153 12.90 2.68 11.05
CA THR A 153 11.65 2.04 11.47
C THR A 153 10.48 2.49 10.60
N ALA A 154 10.39 3.76 10.18
CA ALA A 154 9.24 4.31 9.46
C ALA A 154 9.06 3.71 8.06
N GLY A 155 10.15 3.22 7.45
CA GLY A 155 10.14 2.74 6.07
C GLY A 155 10.39 3.87 5.08
N GLN A 156 10.28 3.55 3.79
CA GLN A 156 10.59 4.50 2.71
C GLN A 156 9.37 4.69 1.81
N VAL A 157 9.14 5.95 1.42
CA VAL A 157 8.15 6.33 0.42
C VAL A 157 8.85 6.88 -0.81
N TRP A 158 8.44 6.36 -1.95
CA TRP A 158 8.90 6.75 -3.28
C TRP A 158 7.73 7.34 -4.06
N VAL A 159 7.96 8.49 -4.68
CA VAL A 159 6.97 9.21 -5.47
C VAL A 159 7.40 9.29 -6.93
N ALA A 160 6.45 9.06 -7.84
CA ALA A 160 6.63 9.35 -9.26
C ALA A 160 6.15 10.78 -9.54
N GLN A 161 7.07 11.61 -10.02
CA GLN A 161 6.82 12.99 -10.39
C GLN A 161 6.87 13.15 -11.90
N CYS A 162 5.86 13.82 -12.47
CA CYS A 162 5.79 14.21 -13.87
C CYS A 162 5.44 15.70 -13.94
N GLU A 163 6.21 16.49 -14.68
CA GLU A 163 6.01 17.95 -14.84
C GLU A 163 5.87 18.75 -13.52
N GLY A 164 6.43 18.24 -12.42
CA GLY A 164 6.32 18.87 -11.11
C GLY A 164 5.18 18.33 -10.23
N GLU A 165 4.27 17.53 -10.77
CA GLU A 165 3.14 16.93 -10.06
C GLU A 165 3.42 15.48 -9.67
N ILE A 166 2.91 15.05 -8.51
CA ILE A 166 3.02 13.67 -8.06
C ILE A 166 1.87 12.87 -8.69
N VAL A 167 2.22 11.88 -9.50
CA VAL A 167 1.27 11.07 -10.28
C VAL A 167 1.13 9.64 -9.74
N GLY A 168 2.02 9.23 -8.84
CA GLY A 168 2.03 7.89 -8.25
C GLY A 168 2.94 7.80 -7.03
N CYS A 169 2.75 6.77 -6.21
CA CYS A 169 3.64 6.45 -5.10
C CYS A 169 3.72 4.93 -4.86
N ILE A 170 4.82 4.50 -4.26
CA ILE A 170 5.05 3.14 -3.76
C ILE A 170 5.80 3.22 -2.44
N PHE A 171 5.45 2.33 -1.51
CA PHE A 171 6.04 2.29 -0.18
C PHE A 171 6.88 1.03 -0.04
N ARG A 172 8.01 1.17 0.62
CA ARG A 172 8.86 0.09 1.10
C ARG A 172 8.74 0.06 2.61
N GLU A 173 8.21 -1.03 3.15
CA GLU A 173 8.12 -1.25 4.58
C GLU A 173 9.50 -1.53 5.17
N SER A 174 9.72 -1.17 6.42
CA SER A 174 10.94 -1.52 7.13
C SER A 174 10.92 -3.02 7.40
N GLU A 175 11.82 -3.73 6.73
CA GLU A 175 11.99 -5.16 6.90
C GLU A 175 13.25 -5.43 7.71
N THR A 176 13.14 -6.35 8.67
CA THR A 176 14.25 -6.73 9.56
C THR A 176 14.98 -7.96 9.05
N ARG A 177 14.30 -8.80 8.25
CA ARG A 177 14.87 -10.01 7.68
C ARG A 177 15.88 -9.68 6.58
N PRO A 178 17.10 -10.26 6.62
CA PRO A 178 18.12 -9.99 5.61
C PRO A 178 17.70 -10.52 4.24
N GLY A 179 17.93 -9.73 3.20
CA GLY A 179 17.66 -10.12 1.82
C GLY A 179 16.18 -10.14 1.42
N ILE A 180 15.27 -9.74 2.31
CA ILE A 180 13.85 -9.64 2.05
C ILE A 180 13.45 -8.16 2.01
N ALA A 181 12.60 -7.79 1.04
CA ALA A 181 11.96 -6.49 1.00
C ALA A 181 10.45 -6.63 0.95
N ARG A 182 9.73 -5.69 1.59
CA ARG A 182 8.27 -5.66 1.56
C ARG A 182 7.80 -4.35 0.94
N ILE A 183 6.99 -4.46 -0.10
CA ILE A 183 6.37 -3.32 -0.77
C ILE A 183 4.88 -3.26 -0.43
N CYS A 184 4.40 -2.05 -0.20
CA CYS A 184 3.01 -1.79 0.11
C CYS A 184 2.56 -0.46 -0.51
N ARG A 185 1.27 -0.14 -0.39
CA ARG A 185 0.72 1.18 -0.74
C ARG A 185 1.10 1.70 -2.14
N LEU A 186 1.14 0.80 -3.12
CA LEU A 186 1.28 1.16 -4.52
C LEU A 186 0.00 1.83 -5.03
N VAL A 187 0.08 3.11 -5.36
CA VAL A 187 -1.05 3.88 -5.90
C VAL A 187 -0.60 4.72 -7.08
N THR A 188 -1.44 4.77 -8.11
CA THR A 188 -1.30 5.66 -9.26
C THR A 188 -2.55 6.52 -9.40
N GLY A 189 -2.38 7.79 -9.74
CA GLY A 189 -3.48 8.71 -10.00
C GLY A 189 -4.45 8.15 -11.03
N CYS A 190 -5.76 8.37 -10.86
CA CYS A 190 -6.78 7.75 -11.70
C CYS A 190 -6.58 8.00 -13.21
N TRP A 191 -6.11 9.19 -13.58
CA TRP A 191 -5.84 9.61 -14.95
C TRP A 191 -4.67 8.88 -15.62
N TYR A 192 -3.77 8.29 -14.84
CA TYR A 192 -2.52 7.64 -15.29
C TYR A 192 -2.56 6.11 -15.12
N ARG A 193 -3.72 5.55 -14.77
CA ARG A 193 -3.91 4.10 -14.65
C ARG A 193 -3.87 3.46 -16.04
N ARG A 194 -3.29 2.26 -16.11
CA ARG A 194 -3.07 1.46 -17.34
C ARG A 194 -2.06 2.06 -18.34
N GLU A 195 -1.37 3.14 -18.00
CA GLU A 195 -0.27 3.72 -18.80
C GLU A 195 1.10 3.08 -18.50
N GLY A 196 1.17 2.09 -17.60
CA GLY A 196 2.42 1.42 -17.24
C GLY A 196 3.16 2.02 -16.03
N LEU A 197 2.70 3.15 -15.48
CA LEU A 197 3.29 3.81 -14.31
C LEU A 197 3.47 2.88 -13.10
N GLY A 198 2.46 2.06 -12.78
CA GLY A 198 2.58 1.11 -11.66
C GLY A 198 3.69 0.08 -11.87
N ARG A 199 3.85 -0.41 -13.11
CA ARG A 199 4.94 -1.34 -13.47
C ARG A 199 6.29 -0.66 -13.33
N LEU A 200 6.40 0.59 -13.80
CA LEU A 200 7.61 1.39 -13.67
C LEU A 200 8.04 1.55 -12.21
N LEU A 201 7.11 1.93 -11.33
CA LEU A 201 7.37 2.10 -9.89
C LEU A 201 7.89 0.80 -9.26
N VAL A 202 7.22 -0.33 -9.52
CA VAL A 202 7.59 -1.63 -8.96
C VAL A 202 8.96 -2.06 -9.48
N GLN A 203 9.19 -2.05 -10.80
CA GLN A 203 10.47 -2.49 -11.39
C GLN A 203 11.66 -1.65 -10.92
N SER A 204 11.46 -0.35 -10.76
CA SER A 204 12.54 0.55 -10.34
C SER A 204 12.90 0.35 -8.87
N LEU A 205 11.91 0.06 -8.02
CA LEU A 205 12.15 -0.31 -6.64
C LEU A 205 12.78 -1.70 -6.54
N GLU A 206 12.29 -2.70 -7.29
CA GLU A 206 12.86 -4.05 -7.38
C GLU A 206 14.36 -4.03 -7.76
N ASN A 207 14.73 -3.24 -8.77
CA ASN A 207 16.13 -3.12 -9.19
C ASN A 207 17.01 -2.55 -8.07
N ARG A 208 16.52 -1.54 -7.35
CA ARG A 208 17.24 -0.96 -6.22
C ARG A 208 17.38 -1.96 -5.07
N GLU A 209 16.31 -2.69 -4.74
CA GLU A 209 16.37 -3.71 -3.69
C GLU A 209 17.33 -4.84 -4.09
N ARG A 210 17.37 -5.24 -5.37
CA ARG A 210 18.36 -6.19 -5.90
C ARG A 210 19.79 -5.68 -5.72
N GLU A 211 20.04 -4.42 -6.07
CA GLU A 211 21.35 -3.78 -5.87
C GLU A 211 21.75 -3.68 -4.38
N ALA A 212 20.76 -3.56 -3.49
CA ALA A 212 20.94 -3.59 -2.03
C ALA A 212 21.11 -5.02 -1.46
N GLY A 213 21.06 -6.07 -2.29
CA GLY A 213 21.23 -7.46 -1.88
C GLY A 213 19.95 -8.19 -1.48
N ALA A 214 18.77 -7.65 -1.80
CA ALA A 214 17.52 -8.38 -1.64
C ALA A 214 17.39 -9.45 -2.72
N HIS A 215 17.02 -10.66 -2.31
CA HIS A 215 16.74 -11.79 -3.21
C HIS A 215 15.24 -12.04 -3.35
N ARG A 216 14.40 -11.48 -2.47
CA ARG A 216 12.94 -11.67 -2.52
C ARG A 216 12.17 -10.40 -2.12
N VAL A 217 11.09 -10.13 -2.85
CA VAL A 217 10.14 -9.03 -2.56
C VAL A 217 8.75 -9.58 -2.28
N TYR A 218 8.13 -9.14 -1.19
CA TYR A 218 6.74 -9.44 -0.84
C TYR A 218 5.80 -8.25 -1.06
N ALA A 219 4.58 -8.55 -1.48
CA ALA A 219 3.49 -7.60 -1.62
C ALA A 219 2.20 -8.16 -1.01
N HIS A 220 1.56 -7.40 -0.14
CA HIS A 220 0.29 -7.78 0.47
C HIS A 220 -0.84 -7.08 -0.27
N ILE A 221 -1.76 -7.88 -0.82
CA ILE A 221 -2.88 -7.39 -1.64
C ILE A 221 -4.18 -7.66 -0.90
N PRO A 222 -5.04 -6.66 -0.64
CA PRO A 222 -6.35 -6.90 -0.03
C PRO A 222 -7.17 -7.93 -0.84
N TYR A 223 -7.81 -8.89 -0.16
CA TYR A 223 -8.61 -9.95 -0.82
C TYR A 223 -9.59 -9.47 -1.90
N PRO A 224 -10.35 -8.37 -1.71
CA PRO A 224 -11.31 -7.93 -2.73
C PRO A 224 -10.65 -7.20 -3.91
N SER A 225 -9.33 -6.92 -3.86
CA SER A 225 -8.63 -6.19 -4.91
C SER A 225 -8.26 -7.08 -6.09
N LYS A 226 -9.23 -7.30 -7.00
CA LYS A 226 -8.99 -8.02 -8.27
C LYS A 226 -8.02 -7.32 -9.19
N VAL A 227 -8.01 -5.99 -9.17
CA VAL A 227 -7.08 -5.17 -9.95
C VAL A 227 -5.64 -5.36 -9.45
N GLY A 228 -5.43 -5.36 -8.12
CA GLY A 228 -4.12 -5.62 -7.53
C GLY A 228 -3.62 -7.02 -7.86
N GLU A 229 -4.46 -8.04 -7.68
CA GLU A 229 -4.16 -9.44 -8.02
C GLU A 229 -3.72 -9.59 -9.48
N ALA A 230 -4.50 -9.06 -10.44
CA ALA A 230 -4.14 -9.11 -11.85
C ALA A 230 -2.86 -8.33 -12.17
N PHE A 231 -2.65 -7.18 -11.51
CA PHE A 231 -1.46 -6.36 -11.71
C PHE A 231 -0.18 -7.11 -11.26
N PHE A 232 -0.13 -7.59 -10.02
CA PHE A 232 1.06 -8.24 -9.47
C PHE A 232 1.38 -9.55 -10.19
N ARG A 233 0.37 -10.36 -10.56
CA ARG A 233 0.57 -11.52 -11.44
C ARG A 233 1.21 -11.12 -12.78
N LYS A 234 0.76 -10.03 -13.41
CA LYS A 234 1.32 -9.51 -14.68
C LYS A 234 2.72 -8.89 -14.54
N VAL A 235 3.16 -8.56 -13.33
CA VAL A 235 4.53 -8.09 -13.04
C VAL A 235 5.47 -9.26 -12.73
N GLY A 236 4.92 -10.47 -12.54
CA GLY A 236 5.67 -11.70 -12.30
C GLY A 236 5.67 -12.17 -10.85
N TYR A 237 4.76 -11.65 -10.01
CA TYR A 237 4.61 -12.14 -8.64
C TYR A 237 3.73 -13.40 -8.62
N VAL A 238 4.11 -14.33 -7.76
CA VAL A 238 3.38 -15.58 -7.48
C VAL A 238 2.66 -15.45 -6.15
N GLN A 239 1.43 -15.96 -6.07
CA GLN A 239 0.70 -15.97 -4.81
C GLN A 239 1.27 -17.06 -3.90
N LEU A 240 1.58 -16.70 -2.66
CA LEU A 240 2.01 -17.67 -1.65
C LEU A 240 0.89 -18.69 -1.41
N GLY A 241 1.23 -19.99 -1.51
CA GLY A 241 0.29 -21.10 -1.34
C GLY A 241 -0.50 -21.51 -2.59
N GLU A 242 -0.25 -20.91 -3.76
CA GLU A 242 -0.86 -21.36 -5.04
C GLU A 242 -0.02 -22.43 -5.76
N VAL A 243 1.27 -22.58 -5.40
CA VAL A 243 2.16 -23.61 -5.95
C VAL A 243 2.21 -24.78 -4.97
N GLU A 244 1.48 -25.86 -5.28
CA GLU A 244 1.67 -27.20 -4.68
C GLU A 244 2.98 -27.81 -5.20
N ASN A 245 4.13 -27.19 -4.95
CA ASN A 245 5.39 -27.90 -5.10
C ASN A 245 5.72 -28.49 -3.73
N GLY A 246 5.47 -29.80 -3.64
CA GLY A 246 5.85 -30.63 -2.52
C GLY A 246 7.37 -30.71 -2.43
N GLU A 247 7.95 -29.70 -1.82
CA GLU A 247 9.19 -29.78 -1.07
C GLU A 247 8.97 -28.80 0.09
N GLU A 248 8.82 -29.38 1.28
CA GLU A 248 8.79 -28.67 2.55
C GLU A 248 10.16 -28.01 2.74
N GLU A 249 10.42 -26.92 2.01
CA GLU A 249 11.53 -26.05 2.33
C GLU A 249 11.27 -25.48 3.73
N GLU A 250 12.26 -25.78 4.57
CA GLU A 250 12.41 -25.59 5.99
C GLU A 250 11.87 -24.25 6.50
N GLU A 251 11.54 -24.20 7.79
CA GLU A 251 10.95 -23.11 8.59
C GLU A 251 11.67 -21.74 8.53
N ILE A 252 11.90 -21.18 7.34
CA ILE A 252 12.13 -19.74 7.19
C ILE A 252 10.74 -19.12 7.25
N GLU A 253 10.39 -18.54 8.40
CA GLU A 253 9.14 -17.82 8.72
C GLU A 253 8.43 -17.28 7.47
N LYS A 254 7.55 -18.11 6.88
CA LYS A 254 6.84 -17.77 5.64
C LYS A 254 5.96 -16.56 5.94
N GLU A 255 6.07 -15.52 5.11
CA GLU A 255 5.29 -14.30 5.25
C GLU A 255 3.80 -14.63 5.37
N THR A 256 3.19 -14.30 6.51
CA THR A 256 1.79 -14.67 6.75
C THR A 256 0.83 -13.59 6.28
N PRO A 257 -0.34 -13.96 5.72
CA PRO A 257 -1.38 -12.99 5.41
C PRO A 257 -1.88 -12.31 6.68
N GLU A 258 -2.20 -11.02 6.59
CA GLU A 258 -2.78 -10.27 7.72
C GLU A 258 -4.16 -10.84 8.04
N LYS A 259 -4.43 -11.13 9.31
CA LYS A 259 -5.70 -11.72 9.75
C LYS A 259 -6.57 -10.67 10.45
N GLY A 260 -7.86 -10.72 10.18
CA GLY A 260 -8.86 -9.88 10.82
C GLY A 260 -9.32 -10.43 12.17
N PHE A 261 -10.30 -9.73 12.77
CA PHE A 261 -10.84 -10.03 14.10
C PHE A 261 -11.29 -11.49 14.31
N MET A 262 -11.73 -12.19 13.26
CA MET A 262 -12.15 -13.60 13.32
C MET A 262 -11.10 -14.58 12.78
N GLY A 263 -9.83 -14.16 12.68
CA GLY A 263 -8.74 -14.97 12.13
C GLY A 263 -8.75 -15.11 10.60
N TYR A 264 -9.71 -14.50 9.90
CA TYR A 264 -9.78 -14.55 8.44
C TYR A 264 -8.69 -13.70 7.80
N PRO A 265 -8.03 -14.20 6.75
CA PRO A 265 -7.02 -13.43 6.06
C PRO A 265 -7.68 -12.28 5.30
N LEU A 266 -7.14 -11.07 5.47
CA LEU A 266 -7.59 -9.81 4.88
C LEU A 266 -6.76 -9.43 3.66
N THR A 267 -5.55 -9.96 3.58
CA THR A 267 -4.64 -9.83 2.46
C THR A 267 -4.22 -11.19 1.92
N LYS A 268 -3.95 -11.25 0.62
CA LYS A 268 -3.21 -12.31 -0.05
C LYS A 268 -1.75 -11.89 -0.13
N VAL A 269 -0.84 -12.81 0.15
CA VAL A 269 0.59 -12.57 0.05
C VAL A 269 1.07 -12.98 -1.34
N TYR A 270 1.79 -12.08 -1.99
CA TYR A 270 2.44 -12.30 -3.27
C TYR A 270 3.94 -12.11 -3.10
N TYR A 271 4.75 -12.92 -3.76
CA TYR A 271 6.21 -12.81 -3.72
C TYR A 271 6.81 -12.89 -5.11
N LYS A 272 8.01 -12.33 -5.25
CA LYS A 272 8.84 -12.42 -6.44
C LYS A 272 10.31 -12.49 -6.04
N ASP A 273 11.01 -13.46 -6.60
CA ASP A 273 12.47 -13.56 -6.46
C ASP A 273 13.14 -12.57 -7.43
N LEU A 274 14.17 -11.87 -6.95
CA LEU A 274 14.83 -10.75 -7.65
C LEU A 274 16.00 -11.17 -8.50
#